data_AF-T0I0D4-F1
#
_entry.id   AF-T0I0D4-F1
#
_cell.length_a   1.000
_cell.length_b   1.000
_cell.length_c   1.000
_cell.angle_alpha   90.00
_cell.angle_beta   90.00
_cell.angle_gamma   90.00
#
_symmetry.space_group_name_H-M   'P 1'
#
loop_
_entity.id
_entity.type
_entity.pdbx_description
1 polymer ?
#
loop_
_entity_poly.entity_id
_entity_poly.type
_entity_poly.pdbx_seq_one_letter_code
_entity_poly.pdbx_strand_id
1 'polypeptide(L)'
;MTYELGFLESALKEWRKLDSQVREQFKKKLIERLETPHVPSARLSGGKDRYKIKLRGVGYRLVYEVHDAEVIVIVVAVGRRDRNAVYKVAQKTD
;
A
#
# COMPACT_ATOMS: atom_id res chain seq x y z
N MET A 1 -12.43 -12.11 9.66
CA MET A 1 -12.76 -10.69 9.86
C MET A 1 -12.04 -9.93 8.75
N THR A 2 -12.74 -9.13 7.95
CA THR A 2 -12.14 -8.34 6.87
C THR A 2 -11.81 -6.95 7.38
N TYR A 3 -10.60 -6.49 7.15
CA TYR A 3 -10.17 -5.13 7.47
C TYR A 3 -10.90 -4.12 6.57
N GLU A 4 -11.14 -2.92 7.08
CA GLU A 4 -11.56 -1.79 6.25
C GLU A 4 -10.37 -1.20 5.50
N LEU A 5 -10.64 -0.52 4.37
CA LEU A 5 -9.60 0.10 3.56
C LEU A 5 -9.62 1.63 3.72
N GLY A 6 -8.53 2.17 4.25
CA GLY A 6 -8.25 3.61 4.30
C GLY A 6 -7.17 4.03 3.31
N PHE A 7 -7.08 5.34 3.06
CA PHE A 7 -5.98 5.96 2.33
C PHE A 7 -5.53 7.21 3.07
N LEU A 8 -4.22 7.43 3.16
CA LEU A 8 -3.70 8.78 3.41
C LEU A 8 -4.09 9.67 2.22
N GLU A 9 -4.37 10.94 2.49
CA GLU A 9 -4.82 11.88 1.44
C GLU A 9 -3.79 11.98 0.30
N SER A 10 -2.49 12.00 0.64
CA SER A 10 -1.39 11.98 -0.32
C SER A 10 -1.39 10.72 -1.19
N ALA A 11 -1.61 9.55 -0.58
CA ALA A 11 -1.70 8.28 -1.30
C ALA A 11 -2.95 8.21 -2.18
N LEU A 12 -4.08 8.75 -1.73
CA LEU A 12 -5.32 8.81 -2.52
C LEU A 12 -5.15 9.71 -3.76
N LYS A 13 -4.45 10.84 -3.63
CA LYS A 13 -4.10 11.72 -4.76
C LYS A 13 -3.28 10.97 -5.82
N GLU A 14 -2.26 10.22 -5.40
CA GLU A 14 -1.46 9.41 -6.33
C GLU A 14 -2.23 8.22 -6.91
N TRP A 15 -3.07 7.56 -6.10
CA TRP A 15 -3.96 6.48 -6.54
C TRP A 15 -4.88 6.93 -7.68
N ARG A 16 -5.46 8.14 -7.57
CA ARG A 16 -6.34 8.71 -8.60
C ARG A 16 -5.62 9.02 -9.91
N LYS A 17 -4.30 9.20 -9.89
CA LYS A 17 -3.46 9.42 -11.10
C LYS A 17 -3.06 8.12 -11.80
N LEU A 18 -3.26 6.96 -11.16
CA LEU A 18 -2.93 5.68 -11.77
C LEU A 18 -3.82 5.41 -12.98
N ASP A 19 -3.20 4.85 -14.03
CA ASP A 19 -3.90 4.21 -15.13
C ASP A 19 -4.88 3.13 -14.62
N SER A 20 -5.99 2.96 -15.33
CA SER A 20 -7.08 2.05 -14.94
C SER A 20 -6.59 0.61 -14.75
N GLN A 21 -5.71 0.12 -15.63
CA GLN A 21 -5.20 -1.25 -15.55
C GLN A 21 -4.30 -1.44 -14.32
N VAL A 22 -3.49 -0.44 -13.96
CA VAL A 22 -2.65 -0.48 -12.76
C VAL A 22 -3.51 -0.43 -11.50
N ARG A 23 -4.54 0.42 -11.49
CA ARG A 23 -5.48 0.54 -10.37
C ARG A 23 -6.23 -0.77 -10.11
N GLU A 24 -6.72 -1.43 -11.16
CA GLU A 24 -7.42 -2.71 -11.04
C GLU A 24 -6.50 -3.83 -10.54
N GLN A 25 -5.24 -3.88 -10.97
CA GLN A 25 -4.27 -4.85 -10.46
C GLN A 25 -4.00 -4.64 -8.95
N PHE A 26 -3.87 -3.39 -8.50
CA PHE A 26 -3.73 -3.12 -7.07
C PHE A 26 -4.99 -3.43 -6.29
N LYS A 27 -6.18 -3.10 -6.82
CA LYS A 27 -7.46 -3.37 -6.17
C LYS A 27 -7.63 -4.85 -5.85
N LYS A 28 -7.31 -5.74 -6.81
CA LYS A 28 -7.31 -7.20 -6.58
C LYS A 28 -6.39 -7.60 -5.43
N LYS A 29 -5.18 -7.03 -5.38
CA LYS A 29 -4.23 -7.31 -4.30
C LYS A 29 -4.66 -6.71 -2.95
N LEU A 30 -5.30 -5.55 -2.94
CA LEU A 30 -5.82 -4.96 -1.71
C LEU A 30 -6.95 -5.80 -1.13
N ILE A 31 -7.86 -6.32 -1.95
CA ILE A 31 -8.91 -7.26 -1.50
C ILE A 31 -8.29 -8.47 -0.78
N GLU A 32 -7.27 -9.10 -1.37
CA GLU A 32 -6.51 -10.19 -0.71
C GLU A 32 -5.90 -9.74 0.64
N ARG A 33 -5.46 -8.47 0.77
CA ARG A 33 -4.89 -7.93 2.01
C ARG A 33 -5.92 -7.57 3.06
N LEU A 34 -7.15 -7.25 2.68
CA LEU A 34 -8.21 -7.01 3.67
C LEU A 34 -8.57 -8.30 4.42
N GLU A 35 -8.38 -9.46 3.79
CA GLU A 35 -8.55 -10.77 4.44
C GLU A 35 -7.31 -11.21 5.23
N THR A 36 -6.11 -10.96 4.70
CA THR A 36 -4.84 -11.33 5.35
C THR A 36 -3.81 -10.20 5.21
N PRO A 37 -3.84 -9.19 6.10
CA PRO A 37 -3.05 -7.98 5.94
C PRO A 37 -1.58 -8.17 6.34
N HIS A 38 -1.28 -9.02 7.32
CA HIS A 38 0.09 -9.30 7.74
C HIS A 38 0.75 -10.32 6.83
N VAL A 39 1.66 -9.84 5.99
CA VAL A 39 2.37 -10.69 5.01
C VAL A 39 3.87 -10.62 5.30
N PRO A 40 4.44 -11.56 6.07
CA PRO A 40 5.81 -11.45 6.59
C PRO A 40 6.86 -11.18 5.50
N SER A 41 6.75 -11.85 4.35
CA SER A 41 7.67 -11.68 3.21
C SER A 41 7.57 -10.31 2.52
N ALA A 42 6.49 -9.57 2.75
CA ALA A 42 6.25 -8.24 2.19
C ALA A 42 6.57 -7.10 3.17
N ARG A 43 6.91 -7.41 4.44
CA ARG A 43 7.16 -6.41 5.49
C ARG A 43 8.29 -5.46 5.08
N LEU A 44 8.15 -4.18 5.43
CA LEU A 44 9.22 -3.20 5.30
C LEU A 44 10.20 -3.33 6.47
N SER A 45 11.49 -3.22 6.18
CA SER A 45 12.52 -3.13 7.22
C SER A 45 12.41 -1.79 7.94
N GLY A 46 12.33 -1.80 9.27
CA GLY A 46 12.33 -0.60 10.11
C GLY A 46 10.97 0.06 10.34
N GLY A 47 9.88 -0.43 9.76
CA GLY A 47 8.51 0.04 10.04
C GLY A 47 7.72 -0.99 10.84
N LYS A 48 7.01 -0.56 11.90
CA LYS A 48 5.98 -1.39 12.54
C LYS A 48 4.83 -1.55 11.55
N ASP A 49 4.46 -2.80 11.29
CA ASP A 49 3.26 -3.22 10.54
C ASP A 49 3.00 -2.57 9.18
N ARG A 50 4.09 -2.17 8.50
CA ARG A 50 4.07 -1.73 7.10
C ARG A 50 4.50 -2.83 6.15
N TYR A 51 3.76 -2.96 5.05
CA TYR A 51 3.93 -4.02 4.05
C TYR A 51 3.86 -3.43 2.65
N LYS A 52 4.45 -4.14 1.67
CA LYS A 52 4.52 -3.66 0.28
C LYS A 52 3.90 -4.62 -0.74
N ILE A 53 3.10 -4.07 -1.65
CA ILE A 53 2.60 -4.77 -2.84
C ILE A 53 3.47 -4.33 -4.03
N LYS A 54 3.97 -5.29 -4.82
CA LYS A 54 4.80 -5.04 -6.00
C LYS A 54 4.08 -5.52 -7.25
N LEU A 55 3.74 -4.61 -8.17
CA LEU A 55 3.30 -4.97 -9.52
C LEU A 55 4.51 -4.88 -10.46
N ARG A 56 5.30 -5.96 -10.50
CA ARG A 56 6.61 -5.98 -11.19
C ARG A 56 6.49 -5.72 -12.69
N GLY A 57 5.47 -6.28 -13.36
CA GLY A 57 5.27 -6.16 -14.80
C GLY A 57 5.01 -4.73 -15.29
N VAL A 58 4.38 -3.90 -14.45
CA VAL A 58 4.08 -2.49 -14.77
C VAL A 58 4.96 -1.50 -14.00
N GLY A 59 5.89 -1.98 -13.17
CA GLY A 59 6.84 -1.13 -12.46
C GLY A 59 6.24 -0.26 -11.36
N TYR A 60 5.20 -0.72 -10.66
CA TYR A 60 4.57 0.02 -9.56
C TYR A 60 4.72 -0.66 -8.20
N ARG A 61 4.66 0.15 -7.13
CA ARG A 61 4.60 -0.30 -5.74
C ARG A 61 3.54 0.45 -4.96
N LEU A 62 2.94 -0.25 -4.02
CA LEU A 62 2.04 0.30 -3.00
C LEU A 62 2.57 -0.14 -1.63
N VAL A 63 2.50 0.75 -0.65
CA VAL A 63 2.78 0.47 0.76
C VAL A 63 1.50 0.69 1.53
N TYR A 64 1.19 -0.24 2.42
CA TYR A 64 0.09 -0.13 3.36
C TYR A 64 0.57 -0.41 4.79
N GLU A 65 -0.16 0.12 5.75
CA GLU A 65 -0.01 -0.08 7.18
C GLU A 65 -1.23 -0.83 7.72
N VAL A 66 -1.04 -1.65 8.75
CA VAL A 66 -2.11 -2.43 9.38
C VAL A 66 -2.32 -1.91 10.79
N HIS A 67 -3.55 -1.47 11.08
CA HIS A 67 -3.97 -0.99 12.39
C HIS A 67 -4.90 -2.04 13.01
N ASP A 68 -4.32 -2.99 13.75
CA ASP A 68 -5.08 -4.14 14.29
C ASP A 68 -6.15 -3.73 15.31
N ALA A 69 -5.88 -2.67 16.08
CA ALA A 69 -6.83 -2.16 17.07
C ALA A 69 -8.10 -1.57 16.43
N GLU A 70 -7.96 -0.98 15.25
CA GLU A 70 -9.05 -0.33 14.51
C GLU A 70 -9.63 -1.23 13.42
N VAL A 71 -8.96 -2.34 13.10
CA VAL A 71 -9.29 -3.27 12.00
C VAL A 71 -9.27 -2.53 10.64
N ILE A 72 -8.24 -1.70 10.44
CA ILE A 72 -8.05 -0.89 9.22
C ILE A 72 -6.71 -1.21 8.54
N VAL A 73 -6.74 -1.32 7.21
CA VAL A 73 -5.56 -1.27 6.34
C VAL A 73 -5.49 0.10 5.70
N ILE A 74 -4.43 0.86 5.96
CA ILE A 74 -4.26 2.21 5.43
C ILE A 74 -3.22 2.19 4.32
N VAL A 75 -3.60 2.58 3.10
CA VAL A 75 -2.63 2.81 2.02
C VAL A 75 -1.89 4.12 2.30
N VAL A 76 -0.58 4.02 2.56
CA VAL A 76 0.27 5.17 2.93
C VAL A 76 1.07 5.72 1.76
N ALA A 77 1.34 4.92 0.73
CA ALA A 77 2.01 5.39 -0.48
C ALA A 77 1.73 4.49 -1.68
N VAL A 78 1.62 5.08 -2.87
CA VAL A 78 1.56 4.35 -4.15
C VAL A 78 2.32 5.13 -5.22
N GLY A 79 3.03 4.43 -6.10
CA GLY A 79 3.76 5.09 -7.18
C GLY A 79 4.68 4.17 -7.98
N ARG A 80 5.29 4.75 -9.02
CA ARG A 80 6.25 4.06 -9.89
C ARG A 80 7.55 3.72 -9.15
N ARG A 81 8.22 2.67 -9.62
CA ARG A 81 9.47 2.14 -9.06
C ARG A 81 10.66 3.09 -9.21
N ASP A 82 10.62 3.97 -10.20
CA ASP A 82 11.73 4.71 -10.78
C ASP A 82 12.40 5.75 -9.86
N ARG A 83 11.85 6.06 -8.68
CA ARG A 83 12.44 7.12 -7.82
C ARG A 83 12.66 6.80 -6.35
N ASN A 84 12.44 5.56 -5.88
CA ASN A 84 12.38 5.24 -4.44
C ASN A 84 11.45 6.18 -3.62
N ALA A 85 10.65 7.02 -4.29
CA ALA A 85 9.87 8.10 -3.69
C ALA A 85 8.76 7.55 -2.80
N VAL A 86 8.20 6.40 -3.21
CA VAL A 86 7.23 5.64 -2.41
C VAL A 86 7.78 5.30 -1.02
N TYR A 87 9.07 4.99 -0.90
CA TYR A 87 9.70 4.71 0.39
C TYR A 87 9.94 5.97 1.22
N LYS A 88 10.34 7.08 0.58
CA LYS A 88 10.55 8.36 1.28
C LYS A 88 9.24 8.94 1.81
N VAL A 89 8.14 8.81 1.06
CA VAL A 89 6.81 9.20 1.51
C VAL A 89 6.34 8.28 2.63
N ALA A 90 6.49 6.97 2.46
CA ALA A 90 6.09 6.00 3.48
C ALA A 90 6.98 5.98 4.75
N GLN A 91 8.04 6.78 4.85
CA GLN A 91 8.85 6.93 6.06
C GLN A 91 8.54 8.23 6.82
N LYS A 92 7.91 9.22 6.18
CA LYS A 92 7.44 10.42 6.85
C LYS A 92 6.14 10.06 7.57
N THR A 93 6.22 9.99 8.88
CA THR A 93 5.08 9.84 9.76
C THR A 93 4.85 11.24 10.32
N ASP A 94 3.71 11.85 10.00
CA ASP A 94 3.19 12.96 10.81
C ASP A 94 2.66 12.40 12.14
#